data_AF-A0A662FFG7-F1
#
_entry.id   AF-A0A662FFG7-F1
#
_cell.length_a   1.000
_cell.length_b   1.000
_cell.length_c   1.000
_cell.angle_alpha   90.00
_cell.angle_beta   90.00
_cell.angle_gamma   90.00
#
_symmetry.space_group_name_H-M   'P 1'
#
loop_
_entity.id
_entity.type
_entity.pdbx_description
1 polymer ?
#
loop_
_entity_poly.entity_id
_entity_poly.type
_entity_poly.pdbx_seq_one_letter_code
_entity_poly.pdbx_strand_id
1 'polypeptide(L)'
;KEIKTPIPSPFALNIALQGHIDILKIEDKYAFLQRMHQQILAKIAGEEVKQIRIKDFLERAKKERNEFKERLKTEAWSLKVPRFVKIELLRLINGERKEINPKFVERAYERKRDIERDWPEELKKFLFNVLDDIKTSEFSYEKIWQEEETKKEQEKEEQKLQIIEEFNDAARKTKLNPQIRYDIYNLIDGDKQARPETLNWMKELLKGTVPKIWKDNIVKFLQKKIKEIE
;
A
#
# COMPACT_ATOMS: atom_id res chain seq x y z
N LYS A 1 -19.07 -37.76 19.99
CA LYS A 1 -20.51 -37.53 19.71
C LYS A 1 -20.63 -36.25 18.91
N GLU A 2 -20.99 -36.33 17.63
CA GLU A 2 -21.34 -35.12 16.84
C GLU A 2 -22.77 -34.72 17.16
N ILE A 3 -22.95 -33.47 17.58
CA ILE A 3 -24.28 -32.90 17.84
C ILE A 3 -24.69 -32.15 16.57
N LYS A 4 -25.57 -32.76 15.77
CA LYS A 4 -26.14 -32.10 14.59
C LYS A 4 -27.22 -31.13 15.04
N THR A 5 -26.91 -29.84 14.99
CA THR A 5 -27.88 -28.78 15.30
C THR A 5 -28.44 -28.20 13.99
N PRO A 6 -29.75 -27.95 13.91
CA PRO A 6 -30.38 -27.38 12.71
C PRO A 6 -30.11 -25.88 12.53
N ILE A 7 -29.41 -25.23 13.48
CA ILE A 7 -29.05 -23.82 13.42
C ILE A 7 -27.54 -23.70 13.57
N PRO A 8 -26.86 -22.98 12.66
CA PRO A 8 -25.42 -22.79 12.76
C PRO A 8 -25.06 -22.02 14.03
N SER A 9 -23.95 -22.40 14.68
CA SER A 9 -23.41 -21.63 15.80
C SER A 9 -23.02 -20.22 15.34
N PRO A 10 -22.99 -19.22 16.23
CA PRO A 10 -22.53 -17.86 15.88
C PRO A 10 -21.14 -17.85 15.21
N PHE A 11 -20.27 -18.78 15.61
CA PHE A 11 -18.96 -19.00 14.99
C PHE A 11 -19.08 -19.56 13.56
N ALA A 12 -19.85 -20.64 13.36
CA ALA A 12 -20.07 -21.22 12.04
C ALA A 12 -20.78 -20.24 11.09
N LEU A 13 -21.64 -19.38 11.64
CA LEU A 13 -22.32 -18.31 10.92
C LEU A 13 -21.33 -17.24 10.45
N ASN A 14 -20.41 -16.80 11.31
CA ASN A 14 -19.39 -15.83 10.94
C ASN A 14 -18.48 -16.35 9.81
N ILE A 15 -18.14 -17.65 9.84
CA ILE A 15 -17.34 -18.31 8.79
C ILE A 15 -18.14 -18.45 7.48
N ALA A 16 -19.40 -18.91 7.55
CA ALA A 16 -20.25 -19.03 6.37
C ALA A 16 -20.53 -17.67 5.73
N LEU A 17 -20.70 -16.64 6.56
CA LEU A 17 -20.80 -15.26 6.12
C LEU A 17 -19.48 -14.82 5.48
N GLN A 18 -18.31 -15.00 6.11
CA GLN A 18 -17.01 -14.62 5.52
C GLN A 18 -16.81 -15.20 4.11
N GLY A 19 -17.24 -16.43 3.84
CA GLY A 19 -17.17 -17.04 2.50
C GLY A 19 -18.20 -16.52 1.48
N HIS A 20 -19.29 -15.88 1.92
CA HIS A 20 -20.32 -15.28 1.06
C HIS A 20 -20.32 -13.74 1.09
N ILE A 21 -19.45 -13.12 1.91
CA ILE A 21 -19.45 -11.69 2.29
C ILE A 21 -18.81 -10.77 1.25
N ASP A 22 -18.03 -11.27 0.30
CA ASP A 22 -17.46 -10.46 -0.80
C ASP A 22 -18.53 -9.75 -1.67
N ILE A 23 -19.81 -10.04 -1.43
CA ILE A 23 -20.96 -9.65 -2.24
C ILE A 23 -21.93 -8.72 -1.49
N LEU A 24 -21.82 -8.56 -0.16
CA LEU A 24 -22.77 -7.82 0.70
C LEU A 24 -22.18 -6.51 1.27
N LYS A 25 -23.02 -5.47 1.45
CA LYS A 25 -22.62 -4.25 2.16
C LYS A 25 -22.43 -4.53 3.66
N ILE A 26 -21.54 -3.78 4.30
CA ILE A 26 -21.22 -3.91 5.73
C ILE A 26 -22.47 -3.69 6.60
N GLU A 27 -23.35 -2.78 6.21
CA GLU A 27 -24.61 -2.48 6.92
C GLU A 27 -25.58 -3.67 6.92
N ASP A 28 -25.73 -4.32 5.77
CA ASP A 28 -26.59 -5.51 5.61
C ASP A 28 -26.06 -6.71 6.41
N LYS A 29 -24.73 -6.79 6.59
CA LYS A 29 -24.08 -7.81 7.42
C LYS A 29 -24.46 -7.64 8.90
N TYR A 30 -24.41 -6.43 9.43
CA TYR A 30 -24.79 -6.17 10.82
C TYR A 30 -26.29 -6.42 11.05
N ALA A 31 -27.14 -5.98 10.13
CA ALA A 31 -28.58 -6.21 10.21
C ALA A 31 -28.94 -7.70 10.16
N PHE A 32 -28.25 -8.48 9.34
CA PHE A 32 -28.42 -9.94 9.26
C PHE A 32 -27.97 -10.64 10.54
N LEU A 33 -26.78 -10.31 11.05
CA LEU A 33 -26.27 -10.86 12.30
C LEU A 33 -27.20 -10.56 13.48
N GLN A 34 -27.72 -9.34 13.56
CA GLN A 34 -28.65 -8.93 14.62
C GLN A 34 -29.97 -9.71 14.55
N ARG A 35 -30.56 -9.86 13.36
CA ARG A 35 -31.80 -10.65 13.16
C ARG A 35 -31.61 -12.13 13.49
N MET A 36 -30.49 -12.72 13.06
CA MET A 36 -30.17 -14.13 13.38
C MET A 36 -29.87 -14.31 14.88
N HIS A 37 -29.20 -13.35 15.51
CA HIS A 37 -28.96 -13.38 16.95
C HIS A 37 -30.27 -13.32 17.75
N GLN A 38 -31.19 -12.45 17.36
CA GLN A 38 -32.53 -12.38 17.94
C GLN A 38 -33.29 -13.72 17.80
N GLN A 39 -33.12 -14.43 16.69
CA GLN A 39 -33.69 -15.77 16.50
C GLN A 39 -33.06 -16.84 17.39
N ILE A 40 -31.75 -16.78 17.62
CA ILE A 40 -31.07 -17.68 18.54
C ILE A 40 -31.57 -17.44 19.97
N LEU A 41 -31.72 -16.18 20.38
CA LEU A 41 -32.29 -15.82 21.68
C LEU A 41 -33.74 -16.28 21.83
N ALA A 42 -34.59 -16.06 20.82
CA ALA A 42 -35.98 -16.53 20.81
C ALA A 42 -36.09 -18.06 20.90
N LYS A 43 -35.17 -18.78 20.25
CA LYS A 43 -35.12 -20.25 20.34
C LYS A 43 -34.63 -20.74 21.70
N ILE A 44 -33.66 -20.06 22.32
CA ILE A 44 -33.24 -20.34 23.69
C ILE A 44 -34.40 -20.07 24.67
N ALA A 45 -35.23 -19.07 24.39
CA ALA A 45 -36.42 -18.72 25.15
C ALA A 45 -37.63 -19.66 24.92
N GLY A 46 -37.54 -20.61 23.98
CA GLY A 46 -38.58 -21.62 23.72
C GLY A 46 -39.70 -21.18 22.76
N GLU A 47 -39.55 -20.08 22.04
CA GLU A 47 -40.53 -19.59 21.07
C GLU A 47 -40.40 -20.30 19.70
N GLU A 48 -41.52 -20.46 18.98
CA GLU A 48 -41.52 -21.01 17.62
C GLU A 48 -40.89 -20.03 16.62
N VAL A 49 -39.61 -20.21 16.37
CA VAL A 49 -38.86 -19.40 15.40
C VAL A 49 -39.15 -19.87 13.98
N LYS A 50 -39.79 -19.01 13.17
CA LYS A 50 -39.83 -19.19 11.71
C LYS A 50 -38.41 -19.21 11.16
N GLN A 51 -37.96 -20.35 10.65
CA GLN A 51 -36.65 -20.47 10.00
C GLN A 51 -36.57 -19.46 8.85
N ILE A 52 -35.74 -18.42 8.99
CA ILE A 52 -35.36 -17.60 7.85
C ILE A 52 -34.45 -18.48 7.00
N ARG A 53 -34.92 -18.85 5.81
CA ARG A 53 -34.06 -19.50 4.84
C ARG A 53 -33.03 -18.47 4.39
N ILE A 54 -31.76 -18.78 4.62
CA ILE A 54 -30.62 -17.96 4.18
C ILE A 54 -30.75 -17.60 2.69
N LYS A 55 -31.33 -18.50 1.89
CA LYS A 55 -31.64 -18.28 0.46
C LYS A 55 -32.55 -17.07 0.22
N ASP A 56 -33.65 -16.94 0.96
CA ASP A 56 -34.65 -15.88 0.74
C ASP A 56 -34.07 -14.49 1.10
N PHE A 57 -33.20 -14.45 2.12
CA PHE A 57 -32.48 -13.23 2.49
C PHE A 57 -31.45 -12.84 1.41
N LEU A 58 -30.69 -13.81 0.91
CA LEU A 58 -29.73 -13.58 -0.17
C LEU A 58 -30.42 -13.16 -1.47
N GLU A 59 -31.61 -13.67 -1.77
CA GLU A 59 -32.39 -13.26 -2.94
C GLU A 59 -32.89 -11.82 -2.81
N ARG A 60 -33.40 -11.42 -1.63
CA ARG A 60 -33.78 -10.03 -1.37
C ARG A 60 -32.60 -9.08 -1.47
N ALA A 61 -31.48 -9.40 -0.82
CA ALA A 61 -30.26 -8.60 -0.89
C ALA A 61 -29.69 -8.50 -2.31
N LYS A 62 -29.74 -9.59 -3.10
CA LYS A 62 -29.37 -9.57 -4.53
C LYS A 62 -30.30 -8.68 -5.34
N LYS A 63 -31.61 -8.74 -5.10
CA LYS A 63 -32.60 -7.92 -5.80
C LYS A 63 -32.42 -6.44 -5.50
N GLU A 64 -32.31 -6.08 -4.21
CA GLU A 64 -32.06 -4.70 -3.76
C GLU A 64 -30.73 -4.15 -4.31
N ARG A 65 -29.68 -4.98 -4.37
CA ARG A 65 -28.41 -4.61 -5.00
C ARG A 65 -28.54 -4.38 -6.51
N ASN A 66 -29.29 -5.23 -7.21
CA ASN A 66 -29.52 -5.07 -8.64
C ASN A 66 -30.32 -3.79 -8.92
N GLU A 67 -31.39 -3.53 -8.16
CA GLU A 67 -32.16 -2.29 -8.24
C GLU A 67 -31.29 -1.06 -7.95
N PHE A 68 -30.43 -1.13 -6.93
CA PHE A 68 -29.46 -0.07 -6.62
C PHE A 68 -28.45 0.16 -7.75
N LYS A 69 -27.92 -0.91 -8.35
CA LYS A 69 -27.03 -0.81 -9.52
C LYS A 69 -27.73 -0.16 -10.71
N GLU A 70 -28.97 -0.52 -11.00
CA GLU A 70 -29.74 0.07 -12.10
C GLU A 70 -30.05 1.56 -11.85
N ARG A 71 -30.34 1.95 -10.60
CA ARG A 71 -30.44 3.38 -10.22
C ARG A 71 -29.14 4.14 -10.50
N LEU A 72 -28.01 3.61 -10.03
CA LEU A 72 -26.70 4.23 -10.25
C LEU A 72 -26.34 4.34 -11.74
N LYS A 73 -26.67 3.34 -12.57
CA LYS A 73 -26.47 3.41 -14.02
C LYS A 73 -27.31 4.53 -14.65
N THR A 74 -28.55 4.67 -14.21
CA THR A 74 -29.48 5.70 -14.70
C THR A 74 -28.99 7.10 -14.32
N GLU A 75 -28.52 7.28 -13.09
CA GLU A 75 -27.90 8.51 -12.60
C GLU A 75 -26.60 8.84 -13.35
N ALA A 76 -25.71 7.86 -13.54
CA ALA A 76 -24.48 8.05 -14.30
C ALA A 76 -24.74 8.43 -15.76
N TRP A 77 -25.83 7.93 -16.36
CA TRP A 77 -26.21 8.26 -17.73
C TRP A 77 -26.79 9.67 -17.86
N SER A 78 -27.56 10.13 -16.87
CA SER A 78 -28.21 11.44 -16.87
C SER A 78 -27.25 12.62 -16.61
N LEU A 79 -26.06 12.35 -16.06
CA LEU A 79 -25.03 13.37 -15.82
C LEU A 79 -24.56 14.08 -17.11
N LYS A 80 -24.32 15.39 -17.00
CA LYS A 80 -23.70 16.20 -18.07
C LYS A 80 -22.18 16.14 -18.01
N VAL A 81 -21.62 14.96 -18.24
CA VAL A 81 -20.16 14.71 -18.24
C VAL A 81 -19.67 14.14 -19.58
N PRO A 82 -18.38 14.31 -19.94
CA PRO A 82 -17.82 13.74 -21.16
C PRO A 82 -18.06 12.23 -21.27
N ARG A 83 -18.21 11.73 -22.50
CA ARG A 83 -18.54 10.32 -22.78
C ARG A 83 -17.57 9.33 -22.12
N PHE A 84 -16.29 9.66 -22.09
CA PHE A 84 -15.25 8.87 -21.42
C PHE A 84 -15.51 8.71 -19.91
N VAL A 85 -15.94 9.78 -19.22
CA VAL A 85 -16.26 9.76 -17.78
C VAL A 85 -17.48 8.87 -17.52
N LYS A 86 -18.49 8.91 -18.40
CA LYS A 86 -19.67 8.01 -18.29
C LYS A 86 -19.29 6.54 -18.43
N ILE A 87 -18.40 6.23 -19.37
CA ILE A 87 -17.93 4.85 -19.61
C ILE A 87 -17.18 4.33 -18.37
N GLU A 88 -16.27 5.12 -17.81
CA GLU A 88 -15.54 4.74 -16.59
C GLU A 88 -16.50 4.55 -15.40
N LEU A 89 -17.46 5.45 -15.19
CA LEU A 89 -18.48 5.30 -14.14
C LEU A 89 -19.29 4.01 -14.31
N LEU A 90 -19.71 3.68 -15.54
CA LEU A 90 -20.43 2.44 -15.82
C LEU A 90 -19.59 1.19 -15.53
N ARG A 91 -18.31 1.20 -15.90
CA ARG A 91 -17.37 0.12 -15.59
C ARG A 91 -17.23 -0.07 -14.07
N LEU A 92 -17.10 1.03 -13.32
CA LEU A 92 -17.04 1.01 -11.86
C LEU A 92 -18.32 0.46 -11.22
N ILE A 93 -19.51 0.89 -11.70
CA ILE A 93 -20.81 0.39 -11.21
C ILE A 93 -20.99 -1.10 -11.50
N ASN A 94 -20.49 -1.58 -12.64
CA ASN A 94 -20.51 -2.98 -13.00
C ASN A 94 -19.53 -3.84 -12.19
N GLY A 95 -18.55 -3.21 -11.53
CA GLY A 95 -17.55 -3.87 -10.68
C GLY A 95 -16.22 -4.15 -11.39
N GLU A 96 -16.00 -3.59 -12.56
CA GLU A 96 -14.73 -3.69 -13.29
C GLU A 96 -13.70 -2.73 -12.67
N ARG A 97 -12.97 -3.23 -11.66
CA ARG A 97 -11.97 -2.44 -10.89
C ARG A 97 -10.51 -2.63 -11.35
N LYS A 98 -10.23 -3.54 -12.30
CA LYS A 98 -8.86 -4.01 -12.62
C LYS A 98 -8.03 -3.06 -13.50
N GLU A 99 -8.65 -2.14 -14.23
CA GLU A 99 -7.96 -1.26 -15.19
C GLU A 99 -8.64 0.11 -15.26
N ILE A 100 -8.65 0.82 -14.13
CA ILE A 100 -9.23 2.16 -14.06
C ILE A 100 -8.20 3.14 -14.60
N ASN A 101 -8.63 4.04 -15.48
CA ASN A 101 -7.73 5.01 -16.06
C ASN A 101 -7.18 5.96 -14.98
N PRO A 102 -5.84 6.08 -14.78
CA PRO A 102 -5.26 6.97 -13.78
C PRO A 102 -5.71 8.44 -13.93
N LYS A 103 -5.86 8.91 -15.18
CA LYS A 103 -6.34 10.27 -15.47
C LYS A 103 -7.79 10.51 -15.06
N PHE A 104 -8.61 9.45 -14.95
CA PHE A 104 -9.97 9.55 -14.44
C PHE A 104 -9.96 9.76 -12.93
N VAL A 105 -9.11 9.01 -12.20
CA VAL A 105 -8.96 9.12 -10.75
C VAL A 105 -8.45 10.50 -10.35
N GLU A 106 -7.38 10.99 -11.00
CA GLU A 106 -6.84 12.33 -10.76
C GLU A 106 -7.90 13.42 -10.95
N ARG A 107 -8.61 13.39 -12.08
CA ARG A 107 -9.68 14.36 -12.37
C ARG A 107 -10.85 14.29 -11.39
N ALA A 108 -11.18 13.12 -10.87
CA ALA A 108 -12.23 12.95 -9.86
C ALA A 108 -11.83 13.59 -8.53
N TYR A 109 -10.56 13.51 -8.15
CA TYR A 109 -10.04 14.19 -6.95
C TYR A 109 -9.89 15.70 -7.16
N GLU A 110 -9.36 16.15 -8.31
CA GLU A 110 -9.22 17.57 -8.66
C GLU A 110 -10.57 18.30 -8.64
N ARG A 111 -11.61 17.64 -9.17
CA ARG A 111 -12.97 18.21 -9.27
C ARG A 111 -13.90 17.77 -8.15
N LYS A 112 -13.35 17.29 -7.02
CA LYS A 112 -14.11 16.78 -5.89
C LYS A 112 -15.22 17.74 -5.43
N ARG A 113 -14.91 19.04 -5.34
CA ARG A 113 -15.86 20.08 -4.90
C ARG A 113 -17.04 20.27 -5.88
N ASP A 114 -16.79 20.15 -7.18
CA ASP A 114 -17.84 20.27 -8.20
C ASP A 114 -18.73 19.01 -8.23
N ILE A 115 -18.12 17.84 -8.05
CA ILE A 115 -18.83 16.56 -7.94
C ILE A 115 -19.73 16.55 -6.70
N GLU A 116 -19.24 17.05 -5.56
CA GLU A 116 -20.02 17.12 -4.32
C GLU A 116 -21.26 18.03 -4.42
N ARG A 117 -21.18 19.06 -5.26
CA ARG A 117 -22.26 20.04 -5.48
C ARG A 117 -23.26 19.61 -6.55
N ASP A 118 -22.78 19.06 -7.66
CA ASP A 118 -23.58 18.93 -8.89
C ASP A 118 -24.06 17.48 -9.16
N TRP A 119 -23.53 16.47 -8.45
CA TRP A 119 -23.89 15.06 -8.67
C TRP A 119 -24.91 14.54 -7.64
N PRO A 120 -25.73 13.53 -8.01
CA PRO A 120 -26.63 12.85 -7.08
C PRO A 120 -25.91 12.27 -5.85
N GLU A 121 -26.58 12.34 -4.70
CA GLU A 121 -26.02 11.96 -3.39
C GLU A 121 -25.58 10.49 -3.34
N GLU A 122 -26.35 9.59 -3.95
CA GLU A 122 -26.03 8.15 -3.99
C GLU A 122 -24.82 7.87 -4.88
N LEU A 123 -24.76 8.51 -6.05
CA LEU A 123 -23.66 8.35 -7.00
C LEU A 123 -22.34 8.90 -6.49
N LYS A 124 -22.33 10.06 -5.82
CA LYS A 124 -21.08 10.61 -5.27
C LYS A 124 -20.54 9.77 -4.11
N LYS A 125 -21.42 9.29 -3.21
CA LYS A 125 -21.02 8.38 -2.12
C LYS A 125 -20.47 7.08 -2.67
N PHE A 126 -21.11 6.51 -3.69
CA PHE A 126 -20.61 5.31 -4.37
C PHE A 126 -19.24 5.55 -5.00
N LEU A 127 -19.07 6.65 -5.75
CA LEU A 127 -17.81 6.98 -6.41
C LEU A 127 -16.67 7.13 -5.40
N PHE A 128 -16.83 7.94 -4.35
CA PHE A 128 -15.77 8.18 -3.38
C PHE A 128 -15.46 6.94 -2.54
N ASN A 129 -16.46 6.15 -2.13
CA ASN A 129 -16.21 4.88 -1.46
C ASN A 129 -15.41 3.92 -2.35
N VAL A 130 -15.72 3.85 -3.64
CA VAL A 130 -14.97 3.01 -4.59
C VAL A 130 -13.56 3.55 -4.80
N LEU A 131 -13.38 4.86 -4.94
CA LEU A 131 -12.07 5.49 -5.07
C LEU A 131 -11.21 5.34 -3.81
N ASP A 132 -11.82 5.41 -2.62
CA ASP A 132 -11.16 5.15 -1.34
C ASP A 132 -10.83 3.66 -1.20
N ASP A 133 -11.73 2.74 -1.57
CA ASP A 133 -11.44 1.30 -1.65
C ASP A 133 -10.27 1.01 -2.59
N ILE A 134 -10.20 1.69 -3.75
CA ILE A 134 -9.10 1.54 -4.71
C ILE A 134 -7.81 2.11 -4.13
N LYS A 135 -7.86 3.27 -3.49
CA LYS A 135 -6.72 3.89 -2.81
C LYS A 135 -6.22 3.07 -1.62
N THR A 136 -7.14 2.39 -0.93
CA THR A 136 -6.85 1.53 0.24
C THR A 136 -6.45 0.12 -0.20
N SER A 137 -6.94 -0.36 -1.33
CA SER A 137 -6.46 -1.56 -2.03
C SER A 137 -5.09 -1.32 -2.66
N GLU A 138 -4.79 -0.08 -3.06
CA GLU A 138 -3.46 0.46 -3.34
C GLU A 138 -2.75 0.97 -2.07
N PHE A 139 -3.14 0.50 -0.87
CA PHE A 139 -2.19 0.40 0.24
C PHE A 139 -1.23 -0.74 -0.08
N SER A 140 -0.48 -0.53 -1.15
CA SER A 140 0.57 -1.38 -1.63
C SER A 140 1.71 -1.21 -0.63
N TYR A 141 1.91 -2.24 0.19
CA TYR A 141 3.17 -2.42 0.91
C TYR A 141 4.32 -2.07 -0.05
N GLU A 142 4.28 -2.54 -1.29
CA GLU A 142 5.30 -2.27 -2.31
C GLU A 142 5.50 -0.78 -2.58
N LYS A 143 4.47 0.08 -2.57
CA LYS A 143 4.63 1.53 -2.82
C LYS A 143 5.27 2.27 -1.64
N ILE A 144 4.99 1.87 -0.41
CA ILE A 144 5.65 2.39 0.80
C ILE A 144 7.07 1.83 0.91
N TRP A 145 7.29 0.56 0.58
CA TRP A 145 8.63 -0.03 0.50
C TRP A 145 9.42 0.55 -0.66
N GLN A 146 8.81 0.92 -1.78
CA GLN A 146 9.47 1.59 -2.90
C GLN A 146 9.76 3.06 -2.57
N GLU A 147 8.89 3.78 -1.87
CA GLU A 147 9.20 5.13 -1.36
C GLU A 147 10.26 5.09 -0.26
N GLU A 148 10.24 4.09 0.62
CA GLU A 148 11.29 3.89 1.62
C GLU A 148 12.60 3.37 1.00
N GLU A 149 12.55 2.51 -0.01
CA GLU A 149 13.72 2.01 -0.74
C GLU A 149 14.32 3.14 -1.56
N THR A 150 13.52 3.90 -2.31
CA THR A 150 13.99 5.08 -3.03
C THR A 150 14.52 6.15 -2.09
N LYS A 151 13.90 6.39 -0.94
CA LYS A 151 14.48 7.27 0.10
C LYS A 151 15.77 6.70 0.68
N LYS A 152 15.83 5.40 1.02
CA LYS A 152 17.06 4.74 1.52
C LYS A 152 18.16 4.69 0.46
N GLU A 153 17.80 4.60 -0.82
CA GLU A 153 18.71 4.57 -1.96
C GLU A 153 19.23 5.98 -2.26
N GLN A 154 18.35 6.99 -2.22
CA GLN A 154 18.73 8.41 -2.24
C GLN A 154 19.62 8.79 -1.05
N GLU A 155 19.27 8.40 0.18
CA GLU A 155 20.11 8.63 1.36
C GLU A 155 21.47 7.91 1.24
N LYS A 156 21.51 6.71 0.67
CA LYS A 156 22.78 5.99 0.38
C LYS A 156 23.58 6.72 -0.69
N GLU A 157 22.95 7.22 -1.75
CA GLU A 157 23.61 7.98 -2.80
C GLU A 157 24.14 9.33 -2.28
N GLU A 158 23.35 10.06 -1.50
CA GLU A 158 23.77 11.30 -0.85
C GLU A 158 24.93 11.06 0.11
N GLN A 159 24.90 9.99 0.91
CA GLN A 159 26.02 9.59 1.77
C GLN A 159 27.27 9.23 0.96
N LYS A 160 27.13 8.50 -0.16
CA LYS A 160 28.25 8.20 -1.07
C LYS A 160 28.86 9.47 -1.64
N LEU A 161 28.04 10.40 -2.13
CA LEU A 161 28.48 11.69 -2.67
C LEU A 161 29.20 12.51 -1.60
N GLN A 162 28.66 12.56 -0.39
CA GLN A 162 29.29 13.24 0.74
C GLN A 162 30.68 12.64 1.03
N ILE A 163 30.79 11.31 1.12
CA ILE A 163 32.07 10.64 1.36
C ILE A 163 33.07 10.92 0.22
N ILE A 164 32.62 10.95 -1.03
CA ILE A 164 33.44 11.27 -2.20
C ILE A 164 33.98 12.71 -2.12
N GLU A 165 33.14 13.68 -1.77
CA GLU A 165 33.57 15.08 -1.62
C GLU A 165 34.61 15.22 -0.51
N GLU A 166 34.32 14.66 0.67
CA GLU A 166 35.24 14.69 1.81
C GLU A 166 36.58 14.03 1.49
N PHE A 167 36.56 12.88 0.80
CA PHE A 167 37.75 12.19 0.33
C PHE A 167 38.53 13.04 -0.67
N ASN A 168 37.85 13.64 -1.65
CA ASN A 168 38.50 14.45 -2.67
C ASN A 168 39.21 15.68 -2.11
N ASP A 169 38.57 16.36 -1.17
CA ASP A 169 39.15 17.50 -0.48
C ASP A 169 40.41 17.10 0.30
N ALA A 170 40.35 15.99 1.04
CA ALA A 170 41.49 15.48 1.80
C ALA A 170 42.62 14.99 0.87
N ALA A 171 42.28 14.25 -0.19
CA ALA A 171 43.22 13.70 -1.16
C ALA A 171 43.93 14.80 -1.96
N ARG A 172 43.22 15.89 -2.30
CA ARG A 172 43.84 17.08 -2.94
C ARG A 172 44.84 17.74 -2.00
N LYS A 173 44.47 17.97 -0.73
CA LYS A 173 45.33 18.63 0.28
C LYS A 173 46.56 17.81 0.63
N THR A 174 46.45 16.48 0.61
CA THR A 174 47.53 15.54 0.91
C THR A 174 48.34 15.11 -0.31
N LYS A 175 47.96 15.57 -1.52
CA LYS A 175 48.54 15.15 -2.82
C LYS A 175 48.59 13.63 -2.95
N LEU A 176 47.47 12.98 -2.65
CA LEU A 176 47.36 11.53 -2.62
C LEU A 176 47.63 10.90 -3.98
N ASN A 177 48.32 9.76 -3.98
CA ASN A 177 48.62 8.98 -5.18
C ASN A 177 47.33 8.71 -5.99
N PRO A 178 47.28 9.05 -7.30
CA PRO A 178 46.12 8.79 -8.16
C PRO A 178 45.62 7.35 -8.11
N GLN A 179 46.53 6.40 -7.91
CA GLN A 179 46.24 4.97 -7.86
C GLN A 179 45.48 4.56 -6.59
N ILE A 180 45.80 5.17 -5.46
CA ILE A 180 45.08 5.00 -4.19
C ILE A 180 43.70 5.66 -4.31
N ARG A 181 43.62 6.84 -4.95
CA ARG A 181 42.34 7.52 -5.19
C ARG A 181 41.37 6.65 -5.98
N TYR A 182 41.85 6.04 -7.06
CA TYR A 182 41.06 5.12 -7.88
C TYR A 182 40.52 3.93 -7.08
N ASP A 183 41.35 3.30 -6.24
CA ASP A 183 40.89 2.18 -5.43
C ASP A 183 39.85 2.60 -4.39
N ILE A 184 40.01 3.76 -3.75
CA ILE A 184 39.02 4.26 -2.79
C ILE A 184 37.68 4.57 -3.49
N TYR A 185 37.69 5.07 -4.73
CA TYR A 185 36.45 5.23 -5.51
C TYR A 185 35.75 3.89 -5.72
N ASN A 186 36.49 2.87 -6.15
CA ASN A 186 35.91 1.53 -6.34
C ASN A 186 35.33 0.98 -5.03
N LEU A 187 36.01 1.19 -3.90
CA LEU A 187 35.50 0.78 -2.59
C LEU A 187 34.21 1.52 -2.19
N ILE A 188 34.09 2.82 -2.53
CA ILE A 188 32.88 3.63 -2.29
C ILE A 188 31.72 3.16 -3.20
N ASP A 189 32.03 2.82 -4.44
CA ASP A 189 31.04 2.34 -5.41
C ASP A 189 30.52 0.94 -5.05
N GLY A 190 31.30 0.15 -4.32
CA GLY A 190 30.86 -1.12 -3.72
C GLY A 190 31.79 -2.30 -3.97
N ASP A 191 32.94 -2.07 -4.58
CA ASP A 191 33.96 -3.08 -4.77
C ASP A 191 34.51 -3.56 -3.42
N LYS A 192 34.91 -4.84 -3.38
CA LYS A 192 35.47 -5.51 -2.21
C LYS A 192 36.97 -5.75 -2.34
N GLN A 193 37.57 -5.34 -3.45
CA GLN A 193 38.99 -5.55 -3.70
C GLN A 193 39.73 -4.21 -3.67
N ALA A 194 40.82 -4.17 -2.92
CA ALA A 194 41.78 -3.08 -2.94
C ALA A 194 43.18 -3.66 -3.01
N ARG A 195 44.08 -2.95 -3.69
CA ARG A 195 45.47 -3.40 -3.79
C ARG A 195 46.17 -3.35 -2.42
N PRO A 196 47.21 -4.19 -2.22
CA PRO A 196 47.98 -4.19 -0.98
C PRO A 196 48.55 -2.81 -0.60
N GLU A 197 48.96 -2.01 -1.59
CA GLU A 197 49.46 -0.64 -1.39
C GLU A 197 48.39 0.28 -0.79
N THR A 198 47.16 0.20 -1.32
CA THR A 198 46.01 0.97 -0.83
C THR A 198 45.62 0.52 0.58
N LEU A 199 45.61 -0.79 0.85
CA LEU A 199 45.32 -1.32 2.19
C LEU A 199 46.36 -0.89 3.22
N ASN A 200 47.65 -0.93 2.87
CA ASN A 200 48.72 -0.45 3.74
C ASN A 200 48.60 1.05 4.02
N TRP A 201 48.27 1.84 3.00
CA TRP A 201 48.01 3.27 3.17
C TRP A 201 46.83 3.53 4.12
N MET A 202 45.71 2.82 3.95
CA MET A 202 44.55 2.95 4.84
C MET A 202 44.90 2.58 6.28
N LYS A 203 45.67 1.50 6.49
CA LYS A 203 46.14 1.08 7.82
C LYS A 203 47.04 2.12 8.47
N GLU A 204 48.03 2.63 7.74
CA GLU A 204 48.93 3.67 8.26
C GLU A 204 48.20 4.99 8.56
N LEU A 205 47.19 5.35 7.77
CA LEU A 205 46.34 6.51 8.05
C LEU A 205 45.58 6.37 9.38
N LEU A 206 45.15 5.15 9.73
CA LEU A 206 44.30 4.85 10.88
C LEU A 206 45.05 4.36 12.12
N LYS A 207 46.36 4.10 12.02
CA LYS A 207 47.21 3.57 13.10
C LYS A 207 47.48 4.58 14.22
N GLY A 208 47.30 5.87 13.96
CA GLY A 208 47.57 6.95 14.91
C GLY A 208 46.45 7.99 14.98
N THR A 209 46.78 9.20 15.44
CA THR A 209 45.81 10.32 15.43
C THR A 209 45.57 10.75 13.98
N VAL A 210 44.35 10.53 13.49
CA VAL A 210 43.98 10.90 12.13
C VAL A 210 44.04 12.42 11.97
N PRO A 211 44.74 12.96 10.96
CA PRO A 211 44.80 14.40 10.72
C PRO A 211 43.40 14.99 10.50
N LYS A 212 43.12 16.19 11.06
CA LYS A 212 41.83 16.92 10.90
C LYS A 212 41.39 17.16 9.45
N ILE A 213 42.30 16.97 8.49
CA ILE A 213 42.03 17.06 7.05
C ILE A 213 41.09 15.95 6.61
N TRP A 214 41.13 14.79 7.27
CA TRP A 214 40.21 13.67 7.06
C TRP A 214 39.02 13.82 7.99
N LYS A 215 37.83 14.00 7.41
CA LYS A 215 36.58 14.13 8.14
C LYS A 215 36.12 12.78 8.70
N ASP A 216 35.26 12.82 9.71
CA ASP A 216 34.87 11.64 10.47
C ASP A 216 34.10 10.60 9.63
N ASN A 217 33.29 11.04 8.65
CA ASN A 217 32.51 10.12 7.80
C ASN A 217 33.42 9.26 6.91
N ILE A 218 34.40 9.88 6.22
CA ILE A 218 35.38 9.13 5.42
C ILE A 218 36.26 8.22 6.30
N VAL A 219 36.64 8.64 7.50
CA VAL A 219 37.44 7.81 8.43
C VAL A 219 36.67 6.56 8.88
N LYS A 220 35.41 6.74 9.29
CA LYS A 220 34.52 5.63 9.66
C LYS A 220 34.28 4.68 8.48
N PHE A 221 34.13 5.21 7.28
CA PHE A 221 33.98 4.42 6.05
C PHE A 221 35.23 3.56 5.79
N LEU A 222 36.43 4.15 5.81
CA LEU A 222 37.68 3.43 5.59
C LEU A 222 37.92 2.36 6.66
N GLN A 223 37.66 2.66 7.93
CA GLN A 223 37.75 1.68 9.02
C GLN A 223 36.82 0.48 8.81
N LYS A 224 35.57 0.74 8.39
CA LYS A 224 34.62 -0.33 8.08
C LYS A 224 35.11 -1.18 6.92
N LYS A 225 35.64 -0.56 5.86
CA LYS A 225 36.13 -1.28 4.68
C LYS A 225 37.36 -2.14 4.95
N ILE A 226 38.29 -1.71 5.80
CA ILE A 226 39.42 -2.58 6.20
C ILE A 226 38.89 -3.86 6.85
N LYS A 227 37.92 -3.76 7.76
CA LYS A 227 37.30 -4.92 8.42
C LYS A 227 36.49 -5.84 7.50
N GLU A 228 36.03 -5.34 6.36
CA GLU A 228 35.30 -6.15 5.36
C GLU A 228 36.25 -6.90 4.40
N ILE A 229 37.49 -6.42 4.25
CA ILE A 229 38.51 -6.95 3.33
C ILE A 229 39.50 -7.89 4.05
N GLU A 230 39.73 -7.68 5.35
CA GLU A 230 40.44 -8.60 6.26
C GLU A 230 39.60 -9.80 6.67
#